data_AF-A0A7X3UIT0-F1
#
_entry.id   AF-A0A7X3UIT0-F1
#
_cell.length_a   1.000
_cell.length_b   1.000
_cell.length_c   1.000
_cell.angle_alpha   90.00
_cell.angle_beta   90.00
_cell.angle_gamma   90.00
#
_symmetry.space_group_name_H-M   'P 1'
#
loop_
_entity.id
_entity.type
_entity.pdbx_description
1 polymer ?
#
loop_
_entity_poly.entity_id
_entity_poly.type
_entity_poly.pdbx_seq_one_letter_code
_entity_poly.pdbx_strand_id
1 'polypeptide(L)'
;MHVFFLPLYLTSGNPCHIVRYTHQLFAEANMKIKTIELINLDVPFTPHSHKHLGYWLPHWRIHQICHITLENGIEGWGETIPNYTWAKVPGDIEDRIVGRPAAELMWDDSLGAGVQMALFDAIAKAQDVPIYRLLGTKVRDWCPISWWNMDMPPEGWAEECRQAAQAGYTSSKLKARPWFDLHAAIQAVQKVVPPGFHLDLDYNGTLANSANAIPHLRELEAYPEVAMIETPIPQNDVAGNKQIRNLIARPIAMHYNNPPIETTMKEDVTDGFVICAGASRLLKQASVCEQWNKPFWLQLVGSGITTAWAAHLGAVLPQAKWPAITCMNIWEHQLIKPAIDVRGGFYRVTETPGLGVEIDPAALEQYAADYTWVDPPRHLYAYRRKSGEVTYYACTKQDMHHVYPEDSQPISEPDSSLDIIEDDDTEAFEKLYSESKKSAVRKKTREA
;
A
#
# COMPACT_ATOMS: atom_id res chain seq x y z
N MET A 1 -50.15 21.46 26.50
CA MET A 1 -49.15 20.50 25.97
C MET A 1 -48.18 20.18 27.09
N HIS A 2 -48.24 18.96 27.60
CA HIS A 2 -47.46 18.48 28.72
C HIS A 2 -46.02 18.16 28.31
N VAL A 3 -45.07 18.56 29.15
CA VAL A 3 -43.81 17.84 29.35
C VAL A 3 -43.81 17.47 30.83
N PHE A 4 -44.03 16.19 31.12
CA PHE A 4 -43.98 15.63 32.46
C PHE A 4 -42.52 15.44 32.87
N PHE A 5 -42.05 16.20 33.85
CA PHE A 5 -40.94 15.77 34.71
C PHE A 5 -41.57 14.97 35.86
N LEU A 6 -41.27 13.67 35.94
CA LEU A 6 -41.61 12.85 37.10
C LEU A 6 -40.52 13.07 38.16
N PRO A 7 -40.84 13.54 39.38
CA PRO A 7 -39.92 13.44 40.50
C PRO A 7 -40.10 12.06 41.15
N LEU A 8 -39.09 11.21 41.05
CA LEU A 8 -39.03 9.99 41.86
C LEU A 8 -38.81 10.40 43.33
N TYR A 9 -39.88 10.40 44.11
CA TYR A 9 -39.79 10.38 45.57
C TYR A 9 -39.43 8.97 46.03
N LEU A 10 -38.20 8.78 46.50
CA LEU A 10 -37.81 7.59 47.24
C LEU A 10 -38.10 7.81 48.73
N THR A 11 -39.15 7.18 49.22
CA THR A 11 -39.42 7.03 50.65
C THR A 11 -38.42 6.05 51.27
N SER A 12 -37.77 6.53 52.33
CA SER A 12 -37.05 5.83 53.40
C SER A 12 -37.13 4.29 53.44
N GLY A 13 -35.95 3.65 53.53
CA GLY A 13 -35.81 2.40 54.28
C GLY A 13 -35.20 1.20 53.56
N ASN A 14 -34.01 1.33 52.95
CA ASN A 14 -32.97 0.27 52.90
C ASN A 14 -31.75 0.76 52.09
N PRO A 15 -30.56 0.97 52.69
CA PRO A 15 -29.35 1.34 51.96
C PRO A 15 -28.66 0.08 51.44
N CYS A 16 -29.29 -0.65 50.52
CA CYS A 16 -28.62 -1.75 49.81
C CYS A 16 -29.53 -2.17 48.67
N HIS A 17 -29.23 -1.77 47.44
CA HIS A 17 -29.54 -2.48 46.18
C HIS A 17 -29.31 -1.59 44.95
N ILE A 18 -29.51 -0.27 45.04
CA ILE A 18 -29.32 0.65 43.90
C ILE A 18 -27.83 0.92 43.58
N VAL A 19 -26.97 1.01 44.61
CA VAL A 19 -25.51 1.21 44.41
C VAL A 19 -24.81 -0.03 43.85
N ARG A 20 -25.41 -1.23 44.00
CA ARG A 20 -24.90 -2.45 43.37
C ARG A 20 -25.23 -2.52 41.88
N TYR A 21 -26.40 -2.04 41.46
CA TYR A 21 -26.76 -2.00 40.04
C TYR A 21 -25.96 -0.96 39.27
N THR A 22 -25.60 0.18 39.87
CA THR A 22 -24.67 1.12 39.23
C THR A 22 -23.25 0.60 39.19
N HIS A 23 -22.75 -0.12 40.21
CA HIS A 23 -21.42 -0.77 40.10
C HIS A 23 -21.37 -1.91 39.08
N GLN A 24 -22.51 -2.54 38.78
CA GLN A 24 -22.64 -3.59 37.77
C GLN A 24 -22.87 -3.02 36.37
N LEU A 25 -23.39 -1.79 36.26
CA LEU A 25 -23.41 -1.01 35.02
C LEU A 25 -22.06 -0.30 34.77
N PHE A 26 -21.36 0.19 35.80
CA PHE A 26 -19.94 0.60 35.74
C PHE A 26 -18.95 -0.59 35.67
N ALA A 27 -19.46 -1.82 35.50
CA ALA A 27 -18.67 -2.90 34.89
C ALA A 27 -18.53 -2.70 33.36
N GLU A 28 -19.18 -1.67 32.79
CA GLU A 28 -18.65 -0.82 31.72
C GLU A 28 -17.23 -0.35 32.12
N ALA A 29 -16.14 -0.84 31.57
CA ALA A 29 -16.01 -1.78 30.47
C ALA A 29 -14.64 -2.44 30.64
N ASN A 30 -14.61 -3.76 30.83
CA ASN A 30 -13.35 -4.50 30.91
C ASN A 30 -12.72 -4.65 29.50
N MET A 31 -12.36 -3.51 28.90
CA MET A 31 -11.67 -3.39 27.60
C MET A 31 -10.16 -3.40 27.77
N LYS A 32 -9.67 -3.99 28.86
CA LYS A 32 -8.25 -4.28 28.99
C LYS A 32 -7.88 -5.39 28.03
N ILE A 33 -6.70 -5.28 27.46
CA ILE A 33 -6.15 -6.29 26.56
C ILE A 33 -5.74 -7.48 27.40
N LYS A 34 -6.32 -8.65 27.11
CA LYS A 34 -6.03 -9.91 27.79
C LYS A 34 -4.85 -10.62 27.14
N THR A 35 -4.85 -10.71 25.81
CA THR A 35 -3.80 -11.37 25.02
C THR A 35 -3.58 -10.66 23.71
N ILE A 36 -2.39 -10.86 23.14
CA ILE A 36 -2.07 -10.60 21.74
C ILE A 36 -1.40 -11.84 21.16
N GLU A 37 -1.87 -12.28 20.00
CA GLU A 37 -1.30 -13.36 19.23
C GLU A 37 -0.78 -12.81 17.90
N LEU A 38 0.47 -13.14 17.56
CA LEU A 38 1.11 -12.78 16.30
C LEU A 38 1.26 -14.04 15.45
N ILE A 39 0.51 -14.12 14.35
CA ILE A 39 0.46 -15.30 13.49
C ILE A 39 1.10 -14.93 12.15
N ASN A 40 2.26 -15.51 11.83
CA ASN A 40 2.90 -15.30 10.54
C ASN A 40 2.31 -16.26 9.52
N LEU A 41 2.03 -15.73 8.33
CA LEU A 41 1.48 -16.45 7.19
C LEU A 41 2.38 -16.20 5.98
N ASP A 42 2.68 -17.25 5.22
CA ASP A 42 3.23 -17.14 3.87
C ASP A 42 2.09 -17.30 2.87
N VAL A 43 1.58 -16.18 2.37
CA VAL A 43 0.54 -16.13 1.35
C VAL A 43 1.23 -15.97 -0.01
N PRO A 44 1.18 -16.99 -0.89
CA PRO A 44 1.82 -16.89 -2.19
C PRO A 44 1.28 -15.73 -3.02
N PHE A 45 2.15 -15.18 -3.87
CA PHE A 45 1.70 -14.31 -4.94
C PHE A 45 0.89 -15.08 -5.96
N THR A 46 0.02 -14.40 -6.71
CA THR A 46 -0.58 -14.99 -7.90
C THR A 46 0.51 -15.50 -8.86
N PRO A 47 0.23 -16.53 -9.68
CA PRO A 47 1.23 -17.07 -10.61
C PRO A 47 1.82 -16.02 -11.56
N HIS A 48 1.04 -14.97 -11.88
CA HIS A 48 1.51 -13.89 -12.73
C HIS A 48 2.40 -12.92 -11.97
N SER A 49 1.96 -12.40 -10.81
CA SER A 49 2.75 -11.46 -10.02
C SER A 49 4.05 -12.11 -9.48
N HIS A 50 4.05 -13.42 -9.23
CA HIS A 50 5.23 -14.18 -8.77
C HIS A 50 6.43 -14.09 -9.73
N LYS A 51 6.19 -14.08 -11.06
CA LYS A 51 7.25 -14.01 -12.09
C LYS A 51 8.15 -12.79 -11.96
N HIS A 52 7.65 -11.74 -11.32
CA HIS A 52 8.37 -10.48 -11.17
C HIS A 52 8.69 -10.17 -9.71
N LEU A 53 7.70 -10.33 -8.82
CA LEU A 53 7.88 -10.04 -7.39
C LEU A 53 8.76 -11.07 -6.69
N GLY A 54 8.84 -12.31 -7.18
CA GLY A 54 9.72 -13.35 -6.63
C GLY A 54 11.20 -12.95 -6.60
N TYR A 55 11.64 -12.11 -7.54
CA TYR A 55 13.03 -11.62 -7.62
C TYR A 55 13.22 -10.26 -6.96
N TRP A 56 12.14 -9.49 -6.77
CA TRP A 56 12.24 -8.16 -6.16
C TRP A 56 11.95 -8.16 -4.66
N LEU A 57 10.74 -8.57 -4.28
CA LEU A 57 10.20 -8.44 -2.92
C LEU A 57 9.50 -9.73 -2.49
N PRO A 58 10.15 -10.91 -2.56
CA PRO A 58 9.51 -12.19 -2.21
C PRO A 58 9.01 -12.22 -0.76
N HIS A 59 9.65 -11.48 0.14
CA HIS A 59 9.23 -11.33 1.53
C HIS A 59 7.88 -10.61 1.70
N TRP A 60 7.30 -9.97 0.66
CA TRP A 60 5.93 -9.44 0.72
C TRP A 60 4.87 -10.54 0.76
N ARG A 61 5.23 -11.81 0.56
CA ARG A 61 4.34 -12.95 0.84
C ARG A 61 4.08 -13.14 2.34
N ILE A 62 4.91 -12.55 3.20
CA ILE A 62 4.79 -12.71 4.65
C ILE A 62 3.81 -11.68 5.22
N HIS A 63 2.71 -12.19 5.78
CA HIS A 63 1.72 -11.44 6.54
C HIS A 63 1.80 -11.84 8.01
N GLN A 64 1.86 -10.88 8.92
CA GLN A 64 1.71 -11.10 10.35
C GLN A 64 0.33 -10.62 10.78
N ILE A 65 -0.55 -11.56 11.07
CA ILE A 65 -1.86 -11.29 11.65
C ILE A 65 -1.69 -10.97 13.14
N CYS A 66 -2.27 -9.87 13.56
CA CYS A 66 -2.32 -9.43 14.96
C CYS A 66 -3.74 -9.68 15.48
N HIS A 67 -3.88 -10.62 16.40
CA HIS A 67 -5.15 -10.96 17.03
C HIS A 67 -5.12 -10.52 18.49
N ILE A 68 -6.05 -9.66 18.88
CA ILE A 68 -6.17 -9.14 20.25
C ILE A 68 -7.46 -9.66 20.85
N THR A 69 -7.37 -10.24 22.04
CA THR A 69 -8.54 -10.58 22.85
C THR A 69 -8.62 -9.65 24.05
N LEU A 70 -9.77 -9.02 24.27
CA LEU A 70 -10.05 -8.20 25.45
C LEU A 70 -10.51 -9.08 26.63
N GLU A 71 -10.41 -8.58 27.87
CA GLU A 71 -10.83 -9.35 29.06
C GLU A 71 -12.32 -9.73 29.06
N ASN A 72 -13.16 -8.98 28.33
CA ASN A 72 -14.57 -9.29 28.12
C ASN A 72 -14.84 -10.27 26.95
N GLY A 73 -13.80 -10.81 26.32
CA GLY A 73 -13.90 -11.80 25.25
C GLY A 73 -14.09 -11.23 23.84
N ILE A 74 -14.10 -9.91 23.67
CA ILE A 74 -14.16 -9.30 22.33
C ILE A 74 -12.81 -9.42 21.64
N GLU A 75 -12.85 -9.75 20.36
CA GLU A 75 -11.66 -9.97 19.53
C GLU A 75 -11.50 -8.89 18.45
N GLY A 76 -10.28 -8.41 18.30
CA GLY A 76 -9.86 -7.49 17.26
C GLY A 76 -8.77 -8.07 16.37
N TRP A 77 -8.81 -7.73 15.09
CA TRP A 77 -7.92 -8.26 14.08
C TRP A 77 -7.23 -7.15 13.30
N GLY A 78 -5.98 -7.40 12.95
CA GLY A 78 -5.18 -6.52 12.11
C GLY A 78 -4.04 -7.27 11.44
N GLU A 79 -3.29 -6.58 10.61
CA GLU A 79 -2.28 -7.19 9.74
C GLU A 79 -1.03 -6.30 9.64
N THR A 80 0.13 -6.92 9.51
CA THR A 80 1.38 -6.24 9.15
C THR A 80 2.13 -7.09 8.15
N ILE A 81 2.54 -6.56 7.00
CA ILE A 81 3.68 -7.10 6.24
C ILE A 81 4.96 -6.67 6.98
N PRO A 82 5.66 -7.57 7.69
CA PRO A 82 6.61 -7.19 8.75
C PRO A 82 7.78 -6.33 8.28
N ASN A 83 8.15 -6.42 7.01
CA ASN A 83 9.31 -5.76 6.44
C ASN A 83 8.95 -4.73 5.36
N TYR A 84 7.72 -4.22 5.38
CA TYR A 84 7.27 -3.21 4.41
C TYR A 84 6.26 -2.20 4.96
N THR A 85 5.26 -2.66 5.71
CA THR A 85 4.15 -1.81 6.19
C THR A 85 4.67 -0.61 6.99
N TRP A 86 3.91 0.49 7.03
CA TRP A 86 4.31 1.78 7.61
C TRP A 86 4.83 1.76 9.05
N ALA A 87 4.57 0.69 9.80
CA ALA A 87 5.15 0.44 11.11
C ALA A 87 5.18 -1.08 11.40
N LYS A 88 6.36 -1.60 11.74
CA LYS A 88 6.55 -2.97 12.22
C LYS A 88 6.01 -3.12 13.65
N VAL A 89 5.49 -4.30 13.99
CA VAL A 89 5.13 -4.64 15.37
C VAL A 89 6.42 -4.78 16.21
N PRO A 90 6.55 -4.03 17.32
CA PRO A 90 7.67 -4.14 18.25
C PRO A 90 7.82 -5.56 18.83
N GLY A 91 9.06 -6.00 19.06
CA GLY A 91 9.33 -7.32 19.64
C GLY A 91 8.88 -7.49 21.10
N ASP A 92 8.68 -6.37 21.80
CA ASP A 92 8.21 -6.28 23.20
C ASP A 92 6.71 -5.96 23.28
N ILE A 93 5.93 -6.20 22.21
CA ILE A 93 4.56 -5.71 22.13
C ILE A 93 3.65 -6.20 23.26
N GLU A 94 3.81 -7.44 23.72
CA GLU A 94 3.00 -8.02 24.80
C GLU A 94 3.17 -7.22 26.10
N ASP A 95 4.42 -6.94 26.49
CA ASP A 95 4.76 -6.12 27.67
C ASP A 95 4.19 -4.69 27.57
N ARG A 96 4.10 -4.16 26.34
CA ARG A 96 3.62 -2.79 26.10
C ARG A 96 2.10 -2.63 26.24
N ILE A 97 1.32 -3.69 26.00
CA ILE A 97 -0.14 -3.58 25.82
C ILE A 97 -0.98 -4.45 26.77
N VAL A 98 -0.53 -5.63 27.19
CA VAL A 98 -1.35 -6.55 27.99
C VAL A 98 -1.66 -5.93 29.37
N GLY A 99 -2.91 -6.08 29.81
CA GLY A 99 -3.44 -5.50 31.04
C GLY A 99 -3.79 -4.00 30.96
N ARG A 100 -3.49 -3.34 29.83
CA ARG A 100 -3.82 -1.93 29.61
C ARG A 100 -5.15 -1.77 28.87
N PRO A 101 -5.90 -0.67 29.09
CA PRO A 101 -7.11 -0.38 28.35
C PRO A 101 -6.84 -0.19 26.84
N ALA A 102 -7.54 -0.91 25.97
CA ALA A 102 -7.35 -0.80 24.52
C ALA A 102 -7.57 0.63 23.99
N ALA A 103 -8.55 1.34 24.55
CA ALA A 103 -8.89 2.71 24.15
C ALA A 103 -7.77 3.73 24.42
N GLU A 104 -6.89 3.46 25.39
CA GLU A 104 -5.70 4.28 25.65
C GLU A 104 -4.64 4.13 24.55
N LEU A 105 -4.64 2.98 23.87
CA LEU A 105 -3.57 2.53 22.99
C LEU A 105 -3.90 2.63 21.49
N MET A 106 -5.18 2.63 21.10
CA MET A 106 -5.56 2.55 19.68
C MET A 106 -4.95 3.65 18.80
N TRP A 107 -4.66 4.84 19.36
CA TRP A 107 -4.05 5.95 18.64
C TRP A 107 -2.52 6.02 18.73
N ASP A 108 -1.86 5.03 19.35
CA ASP A 108 -0.41 4.93 19.41
C ASP A 108 0.15 4.23 18.16
N ASP A 109 0.57 5.04 17.19
CA ASP A 109 1.20 4.57 15.95
C ASP A 109 2.49 3.74 16.18
N SER A 110 3.12 3.83 17.36
CA SER A 110 4.37 3.13 17.65
C SER A 110 4.20 1.64 18.01
N LEU A 111 2.95 1.16 18.07
CA LEU A 111 2.63 -0.24 18.31
C LEU A 111 2.69 -1.11 17.04
N GLY A 112 2.83 -0.49 15.87
CA GLY A 112 2.81 -1.20 14.59
C GLY A 112 1.43 -1.20 13.93
N ALA A 113 1.43 -1.41 12.62
CA ALA A 113 0.23 -1.33 11.78
C ALA A 113 -0.86 -2.31 12.21
N GLY A 114 -0.51 -3.58 12.37
CA GLY A 114 -1.46 -4.65 12.68
C GLY A 114 -2.04 -4.53 14.09
N VAL A 115 -1.23 -4.15 15.07
CA VAL A 115 -1.71 -3.92 16.44
C VAL A 115 -2.67 -2.74 16.47
N GLN A 116 -2.34 -1.63 15.81
CA GLN A 116 -3.23 -0.49 15.72
C GLN A 116 -4.58 -0.87 15.10
N MET A 117 -4.56 -1.58 13.96
CA MET A 117 -5.77 -2.08 13.32
C MET A 117 -6.60 -2.97 14.26
N ALA A 118 -5.97 -3.93 14.95
CA ALA A 118 -6.63 -4.85 15.87
C ALA A 118 -7.26 -4.11 17.07
N LEU A 119 -6.60 -3.09 17.61
CA LEU A 119 -7.15 -2.27 18.69
C LEU A 119 -8.40 -1.50 18.25
N PHE A 120 -8.35 -0.86 17.07
CA PHE A 120 -9.51 -0.17 16.50
C PHE A 120 -10.66 -1.15 16.24
N ASP A 121 -10.38 -2.33 15.69
CA ASP A 121 -11.37 -3.36 15.42
C ASP A 121 -12.06 -3.85 16.70
N ALA A 122 -11.28 -4.19 17.74
CA ALA A 122 -11.83 -4.64 19.03
C ALA A 122 -12.73 -3.58 19.69
N ILE A 123 -12.30 -2.31 19.68
CA ILE A 123 -13.07 -1.23 20.31
C ILE A 123 -14.33 -0.92 19.52
N ALA A 124 -14.24 -0.87 18.19
CA ALA A 124 -15.38 -0.63 17.31
C ALA A 124 -16.44 -1.73 17.48
N LYS A 125 -16.03 -3.01 17.57
CA LYS A 125 -16.91 -4.14 17.92
C LYS A 125 -17.52 -4.01 19.32
N ALA A 126 -16.73 -3.61 20.31
CA ALA A 126 -17.23 -3.39 21.68
C ALA A 126 -18.27 -2.28 21.79
N GLN A 127 -18.24 -1.32 20.86
CA GLN A 127 -19.18 -0.21 20.79
C GLN A 127 -20.31 -0.44 19.76
N ASP A 128 -20.35 -1.60 19.09
CA ASP A 128 -21.32 -1.92 18.03
C ASP A 128 -21.33 -0.87 16.89
N VAL A 129 -20.14 -0.38 16.50
CA VAL A 129 -19.98 0.63 15.44
C VAL A 129 -18.88 0.24 14.44
N PRO A 130 -18.97 0.66 13.17
CA PRO A 130 -17.86 0.54 12.23
C PRO A 130 -16.69 1.44 12.63
N ILE A 131 -15.46 1.02 12.30
CA ILE A 131 -14.22 1.75 12.66
C ILE A 131 -14.26 3.23 12.26
N TYR A 132 -14.85 3.58 11.10
CA TYR A 132 -14.89 4.98 10.65
C TYR A 132 -15.54 5.91 11.70
N ARG A 133 -16.44 5.42 12.57
CA ARG A 133 -17.05 6.21 13.66
C ARG A 133 -16.06 6.59 14.76
N LEU A 134 -15.01 5.79 14.93
CA LEU A 134 -13.91 6.09 15.85
C LEU A 134 -12.90 7.05 15.21
N LEU A 135 -12.79 7.04 13.88
CA LEU A 135 -11.81 7.85 13.13
C LEU A 135 -12.31 9.26 12.83
N GLY A 136 -13.61 9.46 12.61
CA GLY A 136 -14.16 10.77 12.30
C GLY A 136 -15.57 10.77 11.72
N THR A 137 -15.95 11.91 11.12
CA THR A 137 -17.24 12.03 10.44
C THR A 137 -17.15 11.42 9.05
N LYS A 138 -18.08 10.52 8.72
CA LYS A 138 -18.17 9.92 7.39
C LYS A 138 -18.53 10.98 6.34
N VAL A 139 -17.71 11.10 5.30
CA VAL A 139 -17.92 12.04 4.18
C VAL A 139 -18.15 11.34 2.83
N ARG A 140 -17.94 10.02 2.75
CA ARG A 140 -18.24 9.21 1.56
C ARG A 140 -18.52 7.75 1.90
N ASP A 141 -19.36 7.10 1.09
CA ASP A 141 -19.67 5.66 1.19
C ASP A 141 -18.71 4.80 0.34
N TRP A 142 -18.26 5.34 -0.78
CA TRP A 142 -17.44 4.65 -1.77
C TRP A 142 -16.07 5.30 -1.83
N CYS A 143 -15.04 4.52 -1.50
CA CYS A 143 -13.66 4.97 -1.48
C CYS A 143 -12.97 4.54 -2.79
N PRO A 144 -12.28 5.46 -3.50
CA PRO A 144 -11.62 5.12 -4.74
C PRO A 144 -10.44 4.17 -4.45
N ILE A 145 -10.23 3.18 -5.32
CA ILE A 145 -9.17 2.18 -5.19
C ILE A 145 -8.62 1.82 -6.58
N SER A 146 -7.32 1.67 -6.69
CA SER A 146 -6.65 1.30 -7.93
C SER A 146 -5.99 -0.07 -7.81
N TRP A 147 -5.90 -0.74 -8.95
CA TRP A 147 -5.07 -1.93 -9.08
C TRP A 147 -3.59 -1.52 -8.99
N TRP A 148 -2.75 -2.35 -8.38
CA TRP A 148 -1.32 -2.09 -8.30
C TRP A 148 -0.56 -3.08 -9.18
N ASN A 149 0.37 -2.54 -9.97
CA ASN A 149 1.23 -3.29 -10.87
C ASN A 149 2.70 -3.03 -10.60
N MET A 150 3.44 -4.13 -10.53
CA MET A 150 4.88 -4.14 -10.63
C MET A 150 5.35 -3.73 -12.04
N ASP A 151 6.63 -3.42 -12.21
CA ASP A 151 7.19 -3.17 -13.54
C ASP A 151 7.45 -4.51 -14.24
N MET A 152 6.95 -4.61 -15.47
CA MET A 152 6.84 -5.83 -16.25
C MET A 152 7.06 -5.49 -17.73
N PRO A 153 7.35 -6.49 -18.58
CA PRO A 153 7.29 -6.28 -20.02
C PRO A 153 5.87 -5.92 -20.49
N PRO A 154 5.72 -5.36 -21.70
CA PRO A 154 4.43 -4.89 -22.25
C PRO A 154 3.25 -5.87 -22.09
N GLU A 155 3.46 -7.14 -22.39
CA GLU A 155 2.46 -8.19 -22.29
C GLU A 155 2.03 -8.46 -20.84
N GLY A 156 2.94 -8.31 -19.88
CA GLY A 156 2.65 -8.49 -18.46
C GLY A 156 1.75 -7.37 -17.91
N TRP A 157 2.01 -6.13 -18.31
CA TRP A 157 1.14 -4.99 -17.99
C TRP A 157 -0.23 -5.08 -18.65
N ALA A 158 -0.29 -5.49 -19.92
CA ALA A 158 -1.56 -5.69 -20.59
C ALA A 158 -2.41 -6.74 -19.87
N GLU A 159 -1.82 -7.86 -19.48
CA GLU A 159 -2.54 -8.91 -18.76
C GLU A 159 -3.05 -8.44 -17.39
N GLU A 160 -2.23 -7.78 -16.58
CA GLU A 160 -2.67 -7.23 -15.29
C GLU A 160 -3.79 -6.19 -15.46
N CYS A 161 -3.68 -5.27 -16.41
CA CYS A 161 -4.71 -4.25 -16.62
C CYS A 161 -6.01 -4.84 -17.17
N ARG A 162 -5.93 -5.92 -17.96
CA ARG A 162 -7.10 -6.70 -18.39
C ARG A 162 -7.80 -7.32 -17.17
N GLN A 163 -7.05 -7.93 -16.26
CA GLN A 163 -7.59 -8.50 -15.02
C GLN A 163 -8.19 -7.41 -14.12
N ALA A 164 -7.52 -6.27 -13.97
CA ALA A 164 -8.02 -5.12 -13.22
C ALA A 164 -9.39 -4.65 -13.73
N ALA A 165 -9.52 -4.45 -15.05
CA ALA A 165 -10.78 -4.04 -15.67
C ALA A 165 -11.90 -5.09 -15.46
N GLN A 166 -11.57 -6.38 -15.56
CA GLN A 166 -12.50 -7.48 -15.30
C GLN A 166 -12.94 -7.55 -13.82
N ALA A 167 -12.05 -7.19 -12.90
CA ALA A 167 -12.31 -7.10 -11.47
C ALA A 167 -13.02 -5.79 -11.04
N GLY A 168 -13.46 -4.97 -12.00
CA GLY A 168 -14.26 -3.77 -11.73
C GLY A 168 -13.46 -2.51 -11.41
N TYR A 169 -12.13 -2.54 -11.56
CA TYR A 169 -11.28 -1.36 -11.43
C TYR A 169 -11.36 -0.47 -12.68
N THR A 170 -11.12 0.83 -12.48
CA THR A 170 -11.05 1.83 -13.55
C THR A 170 -9.67 2.45 -13.68
N SER A 171 -8.72 2.06 -12.84
CA SER A 171 -7.35 2.55 -12.88
C SER A 171 -6.36 1.49 -12.42
N SER A 172 -5.13 1.66 -12.89
CA SER A 172 -3.94 0.90 -12.47
C SER A 172 -2.80 1.86 -12.13
N LYS A 173 -2.15 1.66 -10.98
CA LYS A 173 -0.85 2.24 -10.67
C LYS A 173 0.22 1.29 -11.16
N LEU A 174 1.16 1.76 -11.98
CA LEU A 174 2.19 0.94 -12.61
C LEU A 174 3.57 1.47 -12.29
N LYS A 175 4.48 0.59 -11.85
CA LYS A 175 5.90 0.94 -11.69
C LYS A 175 6.54 1.19 -13.05
N ALA A 176 6.63 2.44 -13.48
CA ALA A 176 6.99 2.86 -14.83
C ALA A 176 8.52 2.89 -15.05
N ARG A 177 9.19 1.75 -14.88
CA ARG A 177 10.65 1.71 -14.87
C ARG A 177 11.26 1.93 -16.27
N PRO A 178 12.38 2.67 -16.36
CA PRO A 178 12.95 3.10 -17.64
C PRO A 178 13.63 2.00 -18.44
N TRP A 179 13.87 0.83 -17.86
CA TRP A 179 14.46 -0.32 -18.56
C TRP A 179 13.48 -1.14 -19.39
N PHE A 180 12.21 -0.72 -19.46
CA PHE A 180 11.22 -1.24 -20.39
C PHE A 180 10.79 -0.15 -21.38
N ASP A 181 10.43 -0.57 -22.59
CA ASP A 181 9.73 0.28 -23.56
C ASP A 181 8.30 0.57 -23.06
N LEU A 182 8.10 1.77 -22.51
CA LEU A 182 6.82 2.18 -21.96
C LEU A 182 5.81 2.55 -23.05
N HIS A 183 6.27 2.96 -24.24
CA HIS A 183 5.36 3.20 -25.36
C HIS A 183 4.71 1.89 -25.79
N ALA A 184 5.51 0.84 -25.95
CA ALA A 184 5.00 -0.49 -26.26
C ALA A 184 4.08 -1.02 -25.15
N ALA A 185 4.45 -0.79 -23.88
CA ALA A 185 3.67 -1.23 -22.73
C ALA A 185 2.30 -0.54 -22.65
N ILE A 186 2.25 0.79 -22.80
CA ILE A 186 0.99 1.55 -22.81
C ILE A 186 0.12 1.14 -24.01
N GLN A 187 0.70 1.00 -25.19
CA GLN A 187 -0.03 0.54 -26.39
C GLN A 187 -0.57 -0.89 -26.25
N ALA A 188 0.13 -1.77 -25.52
CA ALA A 188 -0.37 -3.11 -25.22
C ALA A 188 -1.57 -3.05 -24.27
N VAL A 189 -1.50 -2.21 -23.23
CA VAL A 189 -2.60 -1.99 -22.28
C VAL A 189 -3.83 -1.40 -22.97
N GLN A 190 -3.67 -0.40 -23.84
CA GLN A 190 -4.77 0.23 -24.59
C GLN A 190 -5.63 -0.77 -25.39
N LYS A 191 -5.05 -1.88 -25.85
CA LYS A 191 -5.75 -2.89 -26.64
C LYS A 191 -6.69 -3.76 -25.80
N VAL A 192 -6.54 -3.78 -24.48
CA VAL A 192 -7.22 -4.73 -23.58
C VAL A 192 -8.08 -4.08 -22.50
N VAL A 193 -7.91 -2.77 -22.26
CA VAL A 193 -8.71 -2.01 -21.28
C VAL A 193 -9.87 -1.27 -21.96
N PRO A 194 -10.99 -1.03 -21.25
CA PRO A 194 -12.09 -0.23 -21.79
C PRO A 194 -11.71 1.26 -21.90
N PRO A 195 -12.41 2.04 -22.75
CA PRO A 195 -12.26 3.49 -22.78
C PRO A 195 -12.45 4.14 -21.41
N GLY A 196 -11.57 5.06 -21.04
CA GLY A 196 -11.62 5.76 -19.75
C GLY A 196 -10.90 5.03 -18.60
N PHE A 197 -10.21 3.92 -18.88
CA PHE A 197 -9.30 3.31 -17.92
C PHE A 197 -8.03 4.16 -17.75
N HIS A 198 -7.63 4.43 -16.51
CA HIS A 198 -6.50 5.33 -16.20
C HIS A 198 -5.24 4.58 -15.77
N LEU A 199 -4.09 5.11 -16.17
CA LEU A 199 -2.76 4.63 -15.84
C LEU A 199 -2.02 5.69 -15.03
N ASP A 200 -1.66 5.34 -13.80
CA ASP A 200 -0.86 6.17 -12.90
C ASP A 200 0.58 5.64 -12.89
N LEU A 201 1.52 6.41 -13.42
CA LEU A 201 2.90 5.96 -13.68
C LEU A 201 3.84 6.35 -12.53
N ASP A 202 4.38 5.37 -11.81
CA ASP A 202 5.30 5.56 -10.68
C ASP A 202 6.74 5.22 -11.04
N TYR A 203 7.59 6.24 -11.15
CA TYR A 203 8.99 6.09 -11.55
C TYR A 203 9.92 5.84 -10.37
N ASN A 204 9.51 6.11 -9.13
CA ASN A 204 10.39 6.08 -7.95
C ASN A 204 11.74 6.80 -8.14
N GLY A 205 11.75 7.90 -8.89
CA GLY A 205 12.90 8.77 -9.10
C GLY A 205 13.83 8.35 -10.24
N THR A 206 13.47 7.31 -10.99
CA THR A 206 14.36 6.70 -12.00
C THR A 206 14.53 7.51 -13.28
N LEU A 207 13.80 8.62 -13.48
CA LEU A 207 14.09 9.58 -14.56
C LEU A 207 15.26 10.52 -14.23
N ALA A 208 15.84 10.38 -13.03
CA ALA A 208 17.04 11.05 -12.53
C ALA A 208 16.92 12.56 -12.29
N ASN A 209 16.55 13.36 -13.30
CA ASN A 209 16.46 14.81 -13.21
C ASN A 209 15.43 15.38 -14.19
N SER A 210 15.09 16.67 -14.05
CA SER A 210 14.06 17.31 -14.88
C SER A 210 14.42 17.38 -16.38
N ALA A 211 15.69 17.53 -16.74
CA ALA A 211 16.12 17.60 -18.13
C ALA A 211 15.86 16.29 -18.89
N ASN A 212 15.95 15.17 -18.19
CA ASN A 212 15.60 13.84 -18.66
C ASN A 212 14.09 13.57 -18.60
N ALA A 213 13.45 13.93 -17.48
CA ALA A 213 12.05 13.61 -17.24
C ALA A 213 11.09 14.38 -18.15
N ILE A 214 11.32 15.68 -18.38
CA ILE A 214 10.35 16.53 -19.10
C ILE A 214 10.13 16.08 -20.56
N PRO A 215 11.17 15.83 -21.38
CA PRO A 215 10.96 15.34 -22.76
C PRO A 215 10.19 14.02 -22.78
N HIS A 216 10.61 13.06 -21.95
CA HIS A 216 9.98 11.74 -21.83
C HIS A 216 8.51 11.83 -21.44
N LEU A 217 8.19 12.58 -20.38
CA LEU A 217 6.82 12.71 -19.90
C LEU A 217 5.92 13.42 -20.91
N ARG A 218 6.44 14.39 -21.68
CA ARG A 218 5.69 15.04 -22.77
C ARG A 218 5.33 14.09 -23.90
N GLU A 219 6.21 13.16 -24.23
CA GLU A 219 5.90 12.12 -25.22
C GLU A 219 4.76 11.23 -24.71
N LEU A 220 4.74 10.92 -23.41
CA LEU A 220 3.67 10.13 -22.81
C LEU A 220 2.32 10.86 -22.68
N GLU A 221 2.29 12.19 -22.75
CA GLU A 221 1.03 12.97 -22.76
C GLU A 221 0.14 12.65 -23.96
N ALA A 222 0.72 12.13 -25.04
CA ALA A 222 -0.01 11.67 -26.22
C ALA A 222 -0.96 10.49 -25.93
N TYR A 223 -0.75 9.77 -24.83
CA TYR A 223 -1.62 8.69 -24.39
C TYR A 223 -2.68 9.24 -23.42
N PRO A 224 -3.97 9.25 -23.79
CA PRO A 224 -5.03 9.80 -22.95
C PRO A 224 -5.24 9.00 -21.65
N GLU A 225 -4.86 7.72 -21.61
CA GLU A 225 -4.96 6.84 -20.45
C GLU A 225 -3.92 7.22 -19.38
N VAL A 226 -2.80 7.84 -19.74
CA VAL A 226 -1.79 8.31 -18.76
C VAL A 226 -2.39 9.48 -17.98
N ALA A 227 -2.84 9.17 -16.78
CA ALA A 227 -3.62 10.09 -15.96
C ALA A 227 -2.76 10.86 -14.96
N MET A 228 -1.71 10.24 -14.44
CA MET A 228 -0.95 10.79 -13.30
C MET A 228 0.48 10.26 -13.28
N ILE A 229 1.40 11.08 -12.73
CA ILE A 229 2.82 10.75 -12.62
C ILE A 229 3.25 10.82 -11.16
N GLU A 230 3.80 9.74 -10.63
CA GLU A 230 4.34 9.67 -9.28
C GLU A 230 5.87 9.63 -9.30
N THR A 231 6.46 10.46 -8.43
CA THR A 231 7.89 10.48 -8.13
C THR A 231 8.76 10.36 -9.40
N PRO A 232 8.63 11.28 -10.38
CA PRO A 232 9.35 11.17 -11.65
C PRO A 232 10.87 11.17 -11.43
N ILE A 233 11.34 12.07 -10.57
CA ILE A 233 12.76 12.26 -10.22
C ILE A 233 12.93 12.21 -8.69
N PRO A 234 14.16 12.17 -8.15
CA PRO A 234 14.38 12.23 -6.71
C PRO A 234 13.64 13.41 -6.06
N GLN A 235 12.85 13.12 -5.03
CA GLN A 235 11.92 14.10 -4.45
C GLN A 235 12.64 15.30 -3.81
N ASN A 236 13.90 15.13 -3.40
CA ASN A 236 14.72 16.20 -2.84
C ASN A 236 15.22 17.20 -3.89
N ASP A 237 15.13 16.91 -5.19
CA ASP A 237 15.35 17.89 -6.25
C ASP A 237 14.12 18.81 -6.38
N VAL A 238 14.02 19.76 -5.45
CA VAL A 238 12.88 20.70 -5.37
C VAL A 238 12.75 21.51 -6.66
N ALA A 239 13.87 22.00 -7.22
CA ALA A 239 13.86 22.80 -8.43
C ALA A 239 13.41 21.99 -9.65
N GLY A 240 13.91 20.76 -9.79
CA GLY A 240 13.51 19.84 -10.86
C GLY A 240 12.04 19.45 -10.79
N ASN A 241 11.53 19.09 -9.59
CA ASN A 241 10.11 18.76 -9.42
C ASN A 241 9.21 19.96 -9.71
N LYS A 242 9.61 21.17 -9.31
CA LYS A 242 8.91 22.42 -9.66
C LYS A 242 8.86 22.64 -11.18
N GLN A 243 9.96 22.39 -11.88
CA GLN A 243 9.99 22.49 -13.35
C GLN A 243 9.06 21.47 -14.01
N ILE A 244 9.09 20.21 -13.56
CA ILE A 244 8.23 19.14 -14.08
C ILE A 244 6.77 19.52 -13.90
N ARG A 245 6.35 19.87 -12.68
CA ARG A 245 4.97 20.26 -12.40
C ARG A 245 4.48 21.43 -13.26
N ASN A 246 5.35 22.40 -13.57
CA ASN A 246 4.98 23.55 -14.40
C ASN A 246 4.90 23.25 -15.90
N LEU A 247 5.50 22.15 -16.37
CA LEU A 247 5.68 21.86 -17.79
C LEU A 247 4.96 20.61 -18.27
N ILE A 248 4.47 19.77 -17.36
CA ILE A 248 3.69 18.56 -17.62
C ILE A 248 2.24 18.83 -17.21
N ALA A 249 1.30 18.51 -18.10
CA ALA A 249 -0.13 18.73 -17.96
C ALA A 249 -0.85 17.59 -17.19
N ARG A 250 -0.08 16.68 -16.59
CA ARG A 250 -0.58 15.58 -15.76
C ARG A 250 -0.27 15.86 -14.28
N PRO A 251 -1.19 15.56 -13.35
CA PRO A 251 -0.93 15.70 -11.92
C PRO A 251 0.36 14.98 -11.51
N ILE A 252 1.14 15.67 -10.69
CA ILE A 252 2.34 15.11 -10.06
C ILE A 252 2.00 14.70 -8.63
N ALA A 253 2.37 13.46 -8.28
CA ALA A 253 2.25 12.91 -6.94
C ALA A 253 3.64 12.68 -6.31
N MET A 254 3.74 12.97 -5.02
CA MET A 254 4.97 12.79 -4.23
C MET A 254 4.65 12.25 -2.84
N HIS A 255 5.58 11.50 -2.24
CA HIS A 255 5.41 11.07 -0.84
C HIS A 255 5.38 12.27 0.11
N TYR A 256 4.40 12.26 1.03
CA TYR A 256 4.23 13.33 2.01
C TYR A 256 5.51 13.53 2.85
N ASN A 257 5.87 14.80 3.07
CA ASN A 257 7.04 15.20 3.86
C ASN A 257 8.40 14.74 3.29
N ASN A 258 8.46 14.46 1.99
CA ASN A 258 9.70 14.33 1.24
C ASN A 258 9.60 15.16 -0.05
N PRO A 259 10.18 16.35 -0.16
CA PRO A 259 10.94 17.08 0.84
C PRO A 259 10.02 17.50 2.01
N PRO A 260 10.57 18.06 3.12
CA PRO A 260 9.76 18.49 4.26
C PRO A 260 8.50 19.24 3.84
N ILE A 261 7.38 19.00 4.51
CA ILE A 261 6.06 19.46 4.05
C ILE A 261 6.01 20.98 3.82
N GLU A 262 6.69 21.75 4.67
CA GLU A 262 6.80 23.20 4.49
C GLU A 262 7.44 23.60 3.17
N THR A 263 8.51 22.90 2.77
CA THR A 263 9.19 23.14 1.49
C THR A 263 8.25 22.82 0.34
N THR A 264 7.58 21.67 0.40
CA THR A 264 6.65 21.24 -0.65
C THR A 264 5.50 22.24 -0.85
N MET A 265 4.95 22.76 0.25
CA MET A 265 3.87 23.75 0.20
C MET A 265 4.32 25.14 -0.23
N LYS A 266 5.48 25.62 0.24
CA LYS A 266 6.03 26.93 -0.13
C LYS A 266 6.43 27.00 -1.61
N GLU A 267 6.98 25.91 -2.14
CA GLU A 267 7.49 25.85 -3.51
C GLU A 267 6.44 25.32 -4.52
N ASP A 268 5.34 24.77 -4.01
CA ASP A 268 4.22 24.21 -4.77
C ASP A 268 4.68 23.21 -5.86
N VAL A 269 5.43 22.19 -5.44
CA VAL A 269 6.13 21.25 -6.36
C VAL A 269 5.36 19.97 -6.69
N THR A 270 4.18 19.77 -6.10
CA THR A 270 3.34 18.58 -6.32
C THR A 270 1.86 18.97 -6.38
N ASP A 271 1.04 18.20 -7.09
CA ASP A 271 -0.42 18.40 -7.14
C ASP A 271 -1.14 17.66 -6.02
N GLY A 272 -0.53 16.61 -5.49
CA GLY A 272 -1.03 15.87 -4.34
C GLY A 272 0.00 14.91 -3.76
N PHE A 273 -0.45 14.06 -2.85
CA PHE A 273 0.44 13.26 -2.01
C PHE A 273 0.17 11.77 -2.04
N VAL A 274 1.23 11.01 -1.77
CA VAL A 274 1.16 9.63 -1.26
C VAL A 274 1.23 9.70 0.26
N ILE A 275 0.21 9.21 0.94
CA ILE A 275 0.16 9.15 2.41
C ILE A 275 0.15 7.70 2.88
N CYS A 276 1.12 7.37 3.74
CA CYS A 276 1.32 6.06 4.34
C CYS A 276 1.84 6.23 5.78
N ALA A 277 0.96 6.01 6.76
CA ALA A 277 1.26 6.23 8.17
C ALA A 277 0.22 5.52 9.07
N GLY A 278 0.51 5.44 10.37
CA GLY A 278 -0.49 5.04 11.37
C GLY A 278 -1.58 6.10 11.54
N ALA A 279 -2.73 5.72 12.09
CA ALA A 279 -3.95 6.52 12.16
C ALA A 279 -3.70 7.94 12.69
N SER A 280 -2.92 8.08 13.78
CA SER A 280 -2.67 9.37 14.42
C SER A 280 -1.88 10.32 13.54
N ARG A 281 -0.75 9.86 12.97
CA ARG A 281 0.03 10.66 12.02
C ARG A 281 -0.74 10.90 10.73
N LEU A 282 -1.45 9.91 10.22
CA LEU A 282 -2.19 10.00 8.98
C LEU A 282 -3.26 11.09 9.04
N LEU A 283 -4.07 11.16 10.11
CA LEU A 283 -5.07 12.22 10.29
C LEU A 283 -4.45 13.62 10.38
N LYS A 284 -3.26 13.74 11.00
CA LYS A 284 -2.51 15.01 11.05
C LYS A 284 -2.05 15.44 9.65
N GLN A 285 -1.51 14.50 8.86
CA GLN A 285 -1.06 14.76 7.49
C GLN A 285 -2.24 15.09 6.57
N ALA A 286 -3.35 14.36 6.69
CA ALA A 286 -4.56 14.61 5.92
C ALA A 286 -5.18 15.98 6.21
N SER A 287 -5.18 16.42 7.48
CA SER A 287 -5.62 17.77 7.86
C SER A 287 -4.81 18.86 7.14
N VAL A 288 -3.49 18.70 7.04
CA VAL A 288 -2.64 19.64 6.28
C VAL A 288 -3.01 19.64 4.80
N CYS A 289 -3.20 18.46 4.20
CA CYS A 289 -3.63 18.34 2.82
C CYS A 289 -4.99 19.00 2.57
N GLU A 290 -5.93 18.90 3.51
CA GLU A 290 -7.22 19.58 3.46
C GLU A 290 -7.09 21.11 3.45
N GLN A 291 -6.29 21.68 4.36
CA GLN A 291 -6.08 23.13 4.43
C GLN A 291 -5.43 23.72 3.17
N TRP A 292 -4.61 22.93 2.48
CA TRP A 292 -3.91 23.35 1.25
C TRP A 292 -4.59 22.89 -0.04
N ASN A 293 -5.78 22.29 0.07
CA ASN A 293 -6.52 21.71 -1.06
C ASN A 293 -5.66 20.77 -1.93
N LYS A 294 -4.89 19.89 -1.29
CA LYS A 294 -4.07 18.87 -1.94
C LYS A 294 -4.76 17.51 -1.82
N PRO A 295 -5.20 16.88 -2.92
CA PRO A 295 -5.65 15.49 -2.88
C PRO A 295 -4.50 14.56 -2.51
N PHE A 296 -4.85 13.36 -2.08
CA PHE A 296 -3.90 12.27 -1.88
C PHE A 296 -4.57 10.93 -2.14
N TRP A 297 -3.75 9.91 -2.38
CA TRP A 297 -4.17 8.53 -2.18
C TRP A 297 -3.55 7.98 -0.90
N LEU A 298 -4.28 7.04 -0.30
CA LEU A 298 -3.77 6.20 0.77
C LEU A 298 -2.95 5.08 0.14
N GLN A 299 -1.69 4.93 0.54
CA GLN A 299 -0.87 3.78 0.14
C GLN A 299 -0.62 2.89 1.35
N LEU A 300 -1.55 1.99 1.61
CA LEU A 300 -1.57 1.11 2.78
C LEU A 300 -1.58 -0.33 2.27
N VAL A 301 -0.39 -0.93 2.16
CA VAL A 301 -0.20 -2.22 1.49
C VAL A 301 -0.48 -3.38 2.42
N GLY A 302 -1.32 -4.31 1.97
CA GLY A 302 -1.73 -5.51 2.71
C GLY A 302 -2.91 -6.21 2.04
N SER A 303 -3.42 -7.25 2.67
CA SER A 303 -4.51 -8.08 2.12
C SER A 303 -5.88 -7.39 2.20
N GLY A 304 -6.96 -8.18 2.20
CA GLY A 304 -8.32 -7.66 2.38
C GLY A 304 -8.50 -6.96 3.74
N ILE A 305 -7.74 -7.34 4.77
CA ILE A 305 -7.77 -6.72 6.11
C ILE A 305 -7.31 -5.26 6.00
N THR A 306 -6.11 -5.03 5.46
CA THR A 306 -5.58 -3.67 5.26
C THR A 306 -6.43 -2.87 4.27
N THR A 307 -7.04 -3.53 3.28
CA THR A 307 -7.97 -2.87 2.35
C THR A 307 -9.26 -2.38 3.03
N ALA A 308 -9.84 -3.17 3.94
CA ALA A 308 -10.96 -2.74 4.78
C ALA A 308 -10.58 -1.55 5.67
N TRP A 309 -9.41 -1.60 6.30
CA TRP A 309 -8.87 -0.48 7.08
C TRP A 309 -8.70 0.79 6.24
N ALA A 310 -8.12 0.68 5.04
CA ALA A 310 -7.94 1.79 4.12
C ALA A 310 -9.28 2.43 3.71
N ALA A 311 -10.36 1.64 3.59
CA ALA A 311 -11.69 2.17 3.31
C ALA A 311 -12.29 2.95 4.49
N HIS A 312 -12.08 2.51 5.74
CA HIS A 312 -12.54 3.26 6.92
C HIS A 312 -11.84 4.62 7.03
N LEU A 313 -10.53 4.68 6.81
CA LEU A 313 -9.79 5.94 6.70
C LEU A 313 -10.28 6.76 5.49
N GLY A 314 -10.37 6.11 4.33
CA GLY A 314 -10.86 6.70 3.11
C GLY A 314 -12.28 7.27 3.23
N ALA A 315 -13.12 6.78 4.15
CA ALA A 315 -14.48 7.25 4.33
C ALA A 315 -14.58 8.58 5.09
N VAL A 316 -13.58 8.92 5.90
CA VAL A 316 -13.59 10.11 6.79
C VAL A 316 -12.67 11.23 6.34
N LEU A 317 -11.76 10.99 5.38
CA LEU A 317 -10.74 11.96 4.96
C LEU A 317 -11.14 12.71 3.68
N PRO A 318 -11.52 14.00 3.72
CA PRO A 318 -12.08 14.70 2.56
C PRO A 318 -11.18 14.75 1.32
N GLN A 319 -9.87 14.79 1.50
CA GLN A 319 -8.89 14.83 0.40
C GLN A 319 -8.34 13.46 -0.04
N ALA A 320 -8.79 12.35 0.56
CA ALA A 320 -8.51 10.99 0.06
C ALA A 320 -9.34 10.71 -1.21
N LYS A 321 -9.06 11.48 -2.27
CA LYS A 321 -9.82 11.52 -3.53
C LYS A 321 -9.14 10.73 -4.64
N TRP A 322 -7.83 10.54 -4.54
CA TRP A 322 -7.13 9.69 -5.48
C TRP A 322 -7.28 8.21 -5.08
N PRO A 323 -7.30 7.29 -6.05
CA PRO A 323 -7.48 5.86 -5.78
C PRO A 323 -6.44 5.29 -4.81
N ALA A 324 -6.90 4.69 -3.72
CA ALA A 324 -6.04 4.04 -2.74
C ALA A 324 -5.28 2.85 -3.36
N ILE A 325 -4.07 2.62 -2.84
CA ILE A 325 -3.14 1.57 -3.27
C ILE A 325 -2.92 0.62 -2.10
N THR A 326 -3.51 -0.58 -2.18
CA THR A 326 -3.36 -1.62 -1.14
C THR A 326 -2.60 -2.85 -1.61
N CYS A 327 -2.45 -3.01 -2.91
CA CYS A 327 -1.81 -4.16 -3.56
C CYS A 327 -2.46 -5.51 -3.28
N MET A 328 -3.68 -5.57 -2.72
CA MET A 328 -4.35 -6.83 -2.37
C MET A 328 -4.47 -7.84 -3.54
N ASN A 329 -4.35 -7.35 -4.78
CA ASN A 329 -4.41 -8.12 -6.00
C ASN A 329 -3.18 -9.02 -6.27
N ILE A 330 -2.06 -8.80 -5.59
CA ILE A 330 -0.82 -9.53 -5.89
C ILE A 330 -0.77 -10.93 -5.24
N TRP A 331 -1.61 -11.19 -4.24
CA TRP A 331 -1.66 -12.44 -3.48
C TRP A 331 -2.79 -13.35 -3.95
N GLU A 332 -2.63 -14.66 -3.82
CA GLU A 332 -3.66 -15.65 -4.19
C GLU A 332 -4.89 -15.62 -3.27
N HIS A 333 -4.76 -15.04 -2.06
CA HIS A 333 -5.82 -14.98 -1.08
C HIS A 333 -5.85 -13.64 -0.32
N GLN A 334 -7.05 -13.14 0.00
CA GLN A 334 -7.23 -11.86 0.70
C GLN A 334 -7.35 -11.98 2.23
N LEU A 335 -7.23 -13.20 2.76
CA LEU A 335 -7.32 -13.55 4.20
C LEU A 335 -8.67 -13.27 4.88
N ILE A 336 -9.68 -12.84 4.11
CA ILE A 336 -11.00 -12.49 4.61
C ILE A 336 -12.12 -13.16 3.81
N LYS A 337 -13.31 -13.22 4.40
CA LYS A 337 -14.56 -13.65 3.75
C LYS A 337 -15.71 -12.65 4.06
N PRO A 338 -16.54 -12.30 3.05
CA PRO A 338 -16.30 -12.49 1.62
C PRO A 338 -15.09 -11.65 1.14
N ALA A 339 -14.54 -11.97 -0.03
CA ALA A 339 -13.52 -11.16 -0.66
C ALA A 339 -14.03 -9.75 -0.99
N ILE A 340 -13.11 -8.79 -1.09
CA ILE A 340 -13.42 -7.40 -1.45
C ILE A 340 -14.04 -7.34 -2.85
N ASP A 341 -15.20 -6.69 -2.96
CA ASP A 341 -15.93 -6.47 -4.21
C ASP A 341 -15.74 -5.01 -4.67
N VAL A 342 -14.91 -4.82 -5.69
CA VAL A 342 -14.64 -3.51 -6.29
C VAL A 342 -15.65 -3.24 -7.40
N ARG A 343 -16.29 -2.06 -7.35
CA ARG A 343 -17.30 -1.65 -8.33
C ARG A 343 -16.98 -0.29 -8.91
N GLY A 344 -16.64 -0.27 -10.20
CA GLY A 344 -16.35 0.96 -10.93
C GLY A 344 -15.17 1.76 -10.38
N GLY A 345 -14.13 1.07 -9.88
CA GLY A 345 -12.97 1.70 -9.27
C GLY A 345 -13.16 2.15 -7.82
N PHE A 346 -14.23 1.69 -7.16
CA PHE A 346 -14.50 2.00 -5.76
C PHE A 346 -14.75 0.76 -4.92
N TYR A 347 -14.33 0.83 -3.67
CA TYR A 347 -14.73 -0.10 -2.63
C TYR A 347 -15.65 0.60 -1.62
N ARG A 348 -16.76 -0.04 -1.26
CA ARG A 348 -17.73 0.50 -0.30
C ARG A 348 -17.23 0.26 1.12
N VAL A 349 -17.10 1.32 1.92
CA VAL A 349 -16.79 1.16 3.35
C VAL A 349 -17.90 0.38 4.06
N THR A 350 -17.52 -0.52 4.97
CA THR A 350 -18.44 -1.37 5.71
C THR A 350 -19.22 -0.58 6.78
N GLU A 351 -20.45 -0.99 7.05
CA GLU A 351 -21.33 -0.39 8.07
C GLU A 351 -21.46 -1.24 9.33
N THR A 352 -20.94 -2.47 9.29
CA THR A 352 -20.97 -3.41 10.40
C THR A 352 -19.88 -3.09 11.43
N PRO A 353 -20.02 -3.56 12.68
CA PRO A 353 -19.03 -3.28 13.72
C PRO A 353 -17.60 -3.72 13.37
N GLY A 354 -16.61 -2.93 13.79
CA GLY A 354 -15.19 -3.24 13.52
C GLY A 354 -14.73 -2.87 12.11
N LEU A 355 -13.78 -3.66 11.59
CA LEU A 355 -13.37 -3.64 10.18
C LEU A 355 -14.53 -3.98 9.25
N GLY A 356 -15.52 -4.73 9.75
CA GLY A 356 -16.68 -5.18 9.00
C GLY A 356 -16.38 -6.29 7.99
N VAL A 357 -15.28 -7.03 8.22
CA VAL A 357 -14.88 -8.23 7.47
C VAL A 357 -14.63 -9.38 8.43
N GLU A 358 -14.82 -10.62 7.97
CA GLU A 358 -14.51 -11.82 8.75
C GLU A 358 -13.17 -12.40 8.30
N ILE A 359 -12.32 -12.78 9.26
CA ILE A 359 -11.06 -13.48 8.96
C ILE A 359 -11.37 -14.89 8.48
N ASP A 360 -10.64 -15.37 7.48
CA ASP A 360 -10.77 -16.75 7.01
C ASP A 360 -9.91 -17.71 7.84
N PRO A 361 -10.50 -18.51 8.76
CA PRO A 361 -9.73 -19.43 9.60
C PRO A 361 -9.02 -20.51 8.78
N ALA A 362 -9.59 -20.93 7.64
CA ALA A 362 -8.96 -21.92 6.77
C ALA A 362 -7.68 -21.37 6.14
N ALA A 363 -7.66 -20.07 5.81
CA ALA A 363 -6.46 -19.41 5.29
C ALA A 363 -5.37 -19.25 6.37
N LEU A 364 -5.76 -18.98 7.62
CA LEU A 364 -4.80 -18.93 8.73
C LEU A 364 -4.08 -20.26 8.92
N GLU A 365 -4.82 -21.38 8.84
CA GLU A 365 -4.23 -22.72 8.93
C GLU A 365 -3.40 -23.07 7.70
N GLN A 366 -3.94 -22.84 6.50
CA GLN A 366 -3.29 -23.20 5.23
C GLN A 366 -1.95 -22.49 5.03
N TYR A 367 -1.87 -21.21 5.39
CA TYR A 367 -0.71 -20.36 5.10
C TYR A 367 0.22 -20.18 6.30
N ALA A 368 -0.01 -20.84 7.43
CA ALA A 368 0.81 -20.69 8.63
C ALA A 368 2.31 -20.90 8.34
N ALA A 369 3.14 -19.99 8.84
CA ALA A 369 4.59 -20.00 8.67
C ALA A 369 5.31 -19.70 10.00
N ASP A 370 6.47 -20.34 10.21
CA ASP A 370 7.35 -20.11 11.36
C ASP A 370 8.52 -19.16 11.04
N TYR A 371 8.51 -18.55 9.85
CA TYR A 371 9.49 -17.58 9.37
C TYR A 371 8.85 -16.24 9.03
N THR A 372 9.67 -15.19 8.95
CA THR A 372 9.21 -13.80 8.68
C THR A 372 9.91 -13.15 7.49
N TRP A 373 10.70 -13.93 6.74
CA TRP A 373 11.49 -13.46 5.62
C TRP A 373 11.64 -14.55 4.56
N VAL A 374 11.67 -14.12 3.30
CA VAL A 374 11.99 -14.97 2.14
C VAL A 374 13.06 -14.23 1.35
N ASP A 375 14.18 -14.89 1.12
CA ASP A 375 15.26 -14.32 0.32
C ASP A 375 14.94 -14.38 -1.18
N PRO A 376 15.33 -13.34 -1.95
CA PRO A 376 15.26 -13.42 -3.40
C PRO A 376 16.21 -14.50 -3.93
N PRO A 377 15.80 -15.27 -4.94
CA PRO A 377 16.69 -16.22 -5.59
C PRO A 377 17.86 -15.47 -6.22
N ARG A 378 19.02 -16.13 -6.33
CA ARG A 378 20.17 -15.56 -7.03
C ARG A 378 19.83 -15.42 -8.52
N HIS A 379 20.05 -14.23 -9.08
CA HIS A 379 19.71 -13.93 -10.46
C HIS A 379 20.59 -12.80 -11.01
N LEU A 380 20.52 -12.61 -12.32
CA LEU A 380 21.01 -11.42 -13.03
C LEU A 380 19.84 -10.76 -13.76
N TYR A 381 19.90 -9.44 -13.89
CA TYR A 381 19.12 -8.75 -14.90
C TYR A 381 19.95 -8.51 -16.16
N ALA A 382 19.38 -8.80 -17.32
CA ALA A 382 19.96 -8.48 -18.62
C ALA A 382 19.12 -7.38 -19.29
N TYR A 383 19.61 -6.15 -19.24
CA TYR A 383 19.02 -5.04 -19.98
C TYR A 383 19.45 -5.12 -21.44
N ARG A 384 18.49 -5.32 -22.34
CA ARG A 384 18.74 -5.46 -23.78
C ARG A 384 18.25 -4.24 -24.53
N ARG A 385 19.09 -3.81 -25.46
CA ARG A 385 18.82 -2.68 -26.35
C ARG A 385 18.53 -3.19 -27.75
N LYS A 386 17.78 -2.40 -28.53
CA LYS A 386 17.54 -2.65 -29.95
C LYS A 386 18.82 -2.82 -30.78
N SER A 387 19.91 -2.17 -30.37
CA SER A 387 21.23 -2.28 -31.02
C SER A 387 21.89 -3.66 -30.88
N GLY A 388 21.29 -4.57 -30.10
CA GLY A 388 21.88 -5.85 -29.72
C GLY A 388 22.93 -5.73 -28.60
N GLU A 389 23.04 -4.57 -27.94
CA GLU A 389 23.87 -4.43 -26.74
C GLU A 389 23.11 -4.88 -25.48
N VAL A 390 23.80 -5.62 -24.62
CA VAL A 390 23.26 -6.19 -23.39
C VAL A 390 24.11 -5.74 -22.21
N THR A 391 23.48 -5.18 -21.19
CA THR A 391 24.12 -4.86 -19.90
C THR A 391 23.61 -5.80 -18.83
N TYR A 392 24.53 -6.43 -18.09
CA TYR A 392 24.20 -7.37 -17.01
C TYR A 392 24.38 -6.72 -15.65
N TYR A 393 23.40 -6.95 -14.79
CA TYR A 393 23.30 -6.40 -13.44
C TYR A 393 23.15 -7.53 -12.41
N ALA A 394 24.11 -7.64 -11.50
CA ALA A 394 24.07 -8.55 -10.34
C ALA A 394 23.63 -7.79 -9.08
N CYS A 395 22.41 -7.26 -9.11
CA CYS A 395 21.85 -6.49 -8.00
C CYS A 395 20.35 -6.73 -7.89
N THR A 396 19.76 -6.30 -6.78
CA THR A 396 18.31 -6.36 -6.63
C THR A 396 17.65 -5.30 -7.51
N LYS A 397 16.38 -5.48 -7.81
CA LYS A 397 15.61 -4.46 -8.55
C LYS A 397 15.44 -3.16 -7.76
N GLN A 398 15.57 -3.22 -6.43
CA GLN A 398 15.63 -2.03 -5.58
C GLN A 398 16.93 -1.25 -5.83
N ASP A 399 18.07 -1.95 -5.91
CA ASP A 399 19.36 -1.32 -6.22
C ASP A 399 19.39 -0.75 -7.64
N MET A 400 18.72 -1.41 -8.59
CA MET A 400 18.57 -0.93 -9.98
C MET A 400 17.99 0.49 -10.06
N HIS A 401 17.21 0.94 -9.07
CA HIS A 401 16.70 2.32 -9.02
C HIS A 401 17.83 3.37 -9.01
N HIS A 402 19.00 3.01 -8.48
CA HIS A 402 20.18 3.87 -8.39
C HIS A 402 21.22 3.50 -9.44
N VAL A 403 21.51 2.20 -9.59
CA VAL A 403 22.53 1.70 -10.51
C VAL A 403 22.20 2.06 -11.95
N TYR A 404 20.94 1.95 -12.39
CA TYR A 404 20.57 2.21 -13.78
C TYR A 404 20.74 3.69 -14.18
N PRO A 405 20.27 4.68 -13.39
CA PRO A 405 20.61 6.08 -13.61
C PRO A 405 22.11 6.39 -13.54
N GLU A 406 22.85 5.83 -12.56
CA GLU A 406 24.29 6.07 -12.38
C GLU A 406 25.11 5.55 -13.57
N ASP A 407 24.69 4.42 -14.14
CA ASP A 407 25.25 3.85 -15.38
C ASP A 407 24.94 4.67 -16.63
N SER A 408 24.19 5.77 -16.49
CA SER A 408 23.76 6.65 -17.59
C SER A 408 23.02 5.89 -18.69
N GLN A 409 22.17 4.94 -18.30
CA GLN A 409 21.35 4.19 -19.24
C GLN A 409 20.25 5.07 -19.85
N PRO A 410 19.83 4.80 -21.11
CA PRO A 410 18.73 5.52 -21.74
C PRO A 410 17.41 5.42 -20.97
N ILE A 411 16.52 6.39 -21.14
CA ILE A 411 15.18 6.33 -20.57
C ILE A 411 14.24 5.68 -21.57
N SER A 412 13.64 4.56 -21.17
CA SER A 412 12.56 3.87 -21.89
C SER A 412 12.83 3.73 -23.39
N GLU A 413 14.01 3.21 -23.72
CA GLU A 413 14.43 3.10 -25.11
C GLU A 413 13.46 2.18 -25.89
N PRO A 414 13.08 2.54 -27.12
CA PRO A 414 12.23 1.68 -27.94
C PRO A 414 12.81 0.29 -28.15
N ASP A 415 11.96 -0.73 -28.06
CA ASP A 415 12.32 -2.15 -28.13
C ASP A 415 13.32 -2.60 -27.05
N SER A 416 13.43 -1.87 -25.94
CA SER A 416 14.24 -2.28 -24.78
C SER A 416 13.51 -3.28 -23.88
N SER A 417 14.28 -4.18 -23.26
CA SER A 417 13.76 -5.17 -22.31
C SER A 417 14.69 -5.37 -21.13
N LEU A 418 14.12 -5.86 -20.03
CA LEU A 418 14.86 -6.35 -18.87
C LEU A 418 14.49 -7.81 -18.62
N ASP A 419 15.40 -8.71 -18.98
CA ASP A 419 15.20 -10.14 -18.76
C ASP A 419 15.85 -10.59 -17.46
N ILE A 420 15.28 -11.63 -16.86
CA ILE A 420 15.84 -12.29 -15.68
C ILE A 420 16.61 -13.51 -16.17
N ILE A 421 17.86 -13.64 -15.72
CA ILE A 421 18.67 -14.85 -15.91
C ILE A 421 18.78 -15.50 -14.55
N GLU A 422 18.14 -16.66 -14.43
CA GLU A 422 18.18 -17.48 -13.23
C GLU A 422 19.55 -18.13 -13.08
N ASP A 423 19.93 -18.35 -11.82
CA ASP A 423 21.10 -19.16 -11.49
C ASP A 423 20.85 -20.62 -11.86
N ASP A 424 21.60 -21.13 -12.83
CA ASP A 424 21.53 -22.49 -13.34
C ASP A 424 22.67 -23.38 -12.81
N ASP A 425 23.36 -22.93 -11.76
CA ASP A 425 24.52 -23.59 -11.14
C ASP A 425 25.71 -23.83 -12.09
N THR A 426 25.76 -23.13 -13.24
CA THR A 426 26.86 -23.29 -14.20
C THR A 426 28.06 -22.38 -13.90
N GLU A 427 29.25 -22.82 -14.31
CA GLU A 427 30.46 -21.97 -14.27
C GLU A 427 30.29 -20.69 -15.10
N ALA A 428 29.48 -20.75 -16.17
CA ALA A 428 29.19 -19.61 -17.03
C ALA A 428 28.36 -18.55 -16.28
N PHE A 429 27.32 -18.96 -15.56
CA PHE A 429 26.55 -18.07 -14.69
C PHE A 429 27.45 -17.50 -13.59
N GLU A 430 28.18 -18.35 -12.86
CA GLU A 430 29.03 -17.90 -11.75
C GLU A 430 30.05 -16.86 -12.19
N LYS A 431 30.70 -17.09 -13.34
CA LYS A 431 31.63 -16.13 -13.93
C LYS A 431 30.93 -14.80 -14.25
N LEU A 432 29.79 -14.85 -14.93
CA LEU A 432 29.05 -13.64 -15.32
C LEU A 432 28.53 -12.87 -14.08
N TYR A 433 28.06 -13.58 -13.07
CA TYR A 433 27.58 -13.02 -11.82
C TYR A 433 28.71 -12.34 -11.05
N SER A 434 29.83 -13.03 -10.87
CA SER A 434 31.03 -12.50 -10.21
C SER A 434 31.64 -11.30 -10.94
N GLU A 435 31.60 -11.27 -12.27
CA GLU A 435 32.00 -10.10 -13.07
C GLU A 435 31.03 -8.93 -12.87
N SER A 436 29.72 -9.18 -12.98
CA SER A 436 28.65 -8.16 -12.90
C SER A 436 28.49 -7.57 -11.50
N LYS A 437 28.93 -8.27 -10.45
CA LYS A 437 28.91 -7.78 -9.06
C LYS A 437 30.02 -6.75 -8.79
N LYS A 438 31.11 -6.77 -9.55
CA LYS A 438 32.22 -5.80 -9.42
C LYS A 438 31.90 -4.48 -10.13
N SER A 439 31.25 -4.57 -11.28
CA SER A 439 30.80 -3.46 -12.13
C SER A 439 29.85 -4.01 -13.18
N ALA A 440 28.90 -3.21 -13.68
CA ALA A 440 28.03 -3.62 -14.77
C ALA A 440 28.83 -4.17 -15.97
N VAL A 441 28.46 -5.35 -16.47
CA VAL A 441 29.14 -6.00 -17.60
C VAL A 441 28.38 -5.69 -18.88
N ARG A 442 29.04 -5.12 -19.89
CA ARG A 442 28.44 -4.86 -21.21
C ARG A 442 28.95 -5.86 -22.23
N LYS A 443 28.04 -6.52 -22.94
CA LYS A 443 28.35 -7.41 -24.06
C LYS A 443 27.51 -7.03 -25.26
N LYS A 444 28.13 -7.06 -26.44
CA LYS A 444 27.38 -7.04 -27.71
C LYS A 444 26.98 -8.47 -28.03
N THR A 445 25.69 -8.75 -28.18
CA THR A 445 25.27 -10.00 -28.80
C THR A 445 25.83 -9.98 -30.23
N ARG A 446 26.78 -10.87 -30.54
CA ARG A 446 27.11 -11.19 -31.93
C ARG A 446 25.86 -11.89 -32.46
N GLU A 447 25.15 -11.27 -33.41
CA GLU A 447 23.98 -11.87 -34.04
C GLU A 447 24.27 -13.32 -34.43
N ALA A 448 23.35 -14.21 -34.08
CA ALA A 448 23.30 -15.58 -34.56
C ALA A 448 22.62 -15.62 -35.94
#